data_AF-A0AA91T3I3-F1
#
_entry.id   AF-A0AA91T3I3-F1
#
_cell.length_a   1.000
_cell.length_b   1.000
_cell.length_c   1.000
_cell.angle_alpha   90.00
_cell.angle_beta   90.00
_cell.angle_gamma   90.00
#
_symmetry.space_group_name_H-M   'P 1'
#
loop_
_entity.id
_entity.type
_entity.pdbx_description
1 polymer ?
#
loop_
_entity_poly.entity_id
_entity_poly.type
_entity_poly.pdbx_seq_one_letter_code
_entity_poly.pdbx_strand_id
1 'polypeptide(L)'
;MSGAYSQVDASGSYLANVISKNGRNEVQTYPISRREGALVDESMIKRHELEPEQIVSCVAWFNDVAALATPKKSKKRTADDSAPRNVDGNGALATHSLLAVALETGETLVFSPLTDAPVASIATGKLVSLTRARGENRFWGLSEDASLLQIHTSEGVEKTVKFAKTDADVALVNQISYRPKKSSSSAELMLLASTNLYMVDGSKSRKNVLAEFEAKKDAGSVAFIFPLDSFVAVARDLSSTLSIYDLSEPSASPRILHCKGSNITRLASLSSDLLMAFTEHGAEVFSLADSQRTEPSAFIKTDHDETQFENVISTSANGVVGVWYDGNQPQFAKVSETTSLEGECTVPISHPSENATQENDNSEVPFAVEETEIANVGSEELFSQLSRLLTSEKVPKKEVLRLCSSNDNEDSIKDTIRLFSQSEKCCDLVENLFEIVSKKVASDPSRKSSLSIWLKWVLLAHGGYISKQEKLETSLASLQTSLDDGMKLMPKLLALQGRLQLLKSQAELRNKISTQTQEEESEPEDEYETFNETFNNTTNIEESVVYANGENDDDFDSIEQKDENGPVPEEA
;
A
#
# COMPACT_ATOMS: atom_id res chain seq x y z
N MET A 1 15.23 5.08 1.30
CA MET A 1 14.22 5.65 0.37
C MET A 1 12.97 5.96 1.17
N SER A 2 12.72 7.20 1.61
CA SER A 2 11.50 7.54 2.36
C SER A 2 10.38 7.95 1.39
N GLY A 3 9.85 6.99 0.63
CA GLY A 3 8.89 7.26 -0.43
C GLY A 3 8.23 5.99 -0.93
N ALA A 4 7.02 6.12 -1.50
CA ALA A 4 6.46 5.04 -2.29
C ALA A 4 7.24 4.93 -3.61
N TYR A 5 7.50 3.72 -4.08
CA TYR A 5 8.16 3.50 -5.36
C TYR A 5 7.60 2.29 -6.08
N SER A 6 7.76 2.24 -7.40
CA SER A 6 7.24 1.18 -8.24
C SER A 6 8.31 0.33 -8.92
N GLN A 7 7.99 -0.95 -9.15
CA GLN A 7 8.73 -1.84 -10.03
C GLN A 7 7.77 -2.63 -10.90
N VAL A 8 8.15 -2.84 -12.16
CA VAL A 8 7.31 -3.53 -13.15
C VAL A 8 7.90 -4.90 -13.43
N ASP A 9 7.06 -5.91 -13.61
CA ASP A 9 7.52 -7.24 -13.95
C ASP A 9 8.11 -7.29 -15.37
N ALA A 10 8.91 -8.32 -15.69
CA ALA A 10 9.58 -8.39 -16.99
C ALA A 10 8.60 -8.47 -18.18
N SER A 11 7.34 -8.86 -17.95
CA SER A 11 6.31 -8.91 -18.99
C SER A 11 5.55 -7.60 -19.19
N GLY A 12 5.71 -6.63 -18.29
CA GLY A 12 4.90 -5.40 -18.30
C GLY A 12 3.42 -5.63 -18.01
N SER A 13 3.07 -6.73 -17.33
CA SER A 13 1.70 -7.07 -16.97
C SER A 13 1.32 -6.60 -15.56
N TYR A 14 2.29 -6.41 -14.66
CA TYR A 14 2.05 -6.01 -13.29
C TYR A 14 3.04 -4.93 -12.83
N LEU A 15 2.52 -3.96 -12.11
CA LEU A 15 3.30 -2.96 -11.38
C LEU A 15 3.17 -3.24 -9.88
N ALA A 16 4.29 -3.46 -9.21
CA ALA A 16 4.37 -3.44 -7.75
C ALA A 16 4.55 -1.99 -7.29
N ASN A 17 3.77 -1.55 -6.32
CA ASN A 17 3.98 -0.31 -5.58
C ASN A 17 4.35 -0.68 -4.14
N VAL A 18 5.50 -0.22 -3.68
CA VAL A 18 6.03 -0.47 -2.34
C VAL A 18 5.99 0.82 -1.56
N ILE A 19 5.30 0.81 -0.43
CA ILE A 19 5.23 1.92 0.52
C ILE A 19 5.94 1.45 1.78
N SER A 20 7.08 2.04 2.13
CA SER A 20 7.73 1.79 3.42
C SER A 20 8.08 3.13 4.07
N LYS A 21 7.29 3.50 5.08
CA LYS A 21 7.41 4.72 5.87
C LYS A 21 7.08 4.39 7.34
N ASN A 22 7.54 5.22 8.27
CA ASN A 22 7.23 5.06 9.69
C ASN A 22 5.71 4.96 9.91
N GLY A 23 5.24 3.78 10.34
CA GLY A 23 3.82 3.50 10.60
C GLY A 23 2.97 3.11 9.39
N ARG A 24 3.56 2.97 8.19
CA ARG A 24 2.86 2.41 7.02
C ARG A 24 3.83 1.63 6.12
N ASN A 25 3.77 0.30 6.22
CA ASN A 25 4.43 -0.64 5.33
C ASN A 25 3.35 -1.38 4.52
N GLU A 26 3.37 -1.25 3.20
CA GLU A 26 2.35 -1.82 2.33
C GLU A 26 2.95 -2.16 0.97
N VAL A 27 2.59 -3.33 0.45
CA VAL A 27 2.93 -3.77 -0.90
C VAL A 27 1.65 -3.94 -1.69
N GLN A 28 1.57 -3.27 -2.84
CA GLN A 28 0.40 -3.28 -3.70
C GLN A 28 0.79 -3.80 -5.08
N THR A 29 -0.07 -4.57 -5.74
CA THR A 29 0.13 -4.99 -7.13
C THR A 29 -1.00 -4.49 -8.01
N TYR A 30 -0.64 -3.76 -9.06
CA TYR A 30 -1.51 -3.15 -10.05
C TYR A 30 -1.41 -3.92 -11.36
N PRO A 31 -2.46 -4.63 -11.79
CA PRO A 31 -2.46 -5.31 -13.08
C PRO A 31 -2.63 -4.31 -14.22
N ILE A 32 -1.66 -4.25 -15.10
CA ILE A 32 -1.67 -3.37 -16.26
C ILE A 32 -2.66 -3.94 -17.28
N SER A 33 -3.63 -3.13 -17.67
CA SER A 33 -4.73 -3.57 -18.51
C SER A 33 -4.24 -3.89 -19.93
N ARG A 34 -4.74 -5.01 -20.45
CA ARG A 34 -4.54 -5.44 -21.84
C ARG A 34 -5.69 -5.01 -22.77
N ARG A 35 -6.64 -4.25 -22.24
CA ARG A 35 -7.77 -3.70 -23.01
C ARG A 35 -7.49 -2.24 -23.30
N GLU A 36 -7.84 -1.79 -24.50
CA GLU A 36 -7.79 -0.37 -24.84
C GLU A 36 -8.69 0.45 -23.91
N GLY A 37 -8.21 1.62 -23.48
CA GLY A 37 -8.97 2.60 -22.71
C GLY A 37 -8.66 2.55 -21.21
N ALA A 38 -8.89 1.41 -20.55
CA ALA A 38 -8.47 1.23 -19.16
C ALA A 38 -6.96 0.95 -19.11
N LEU A 39 -6.21 1.70 -18.30
CA LEU A 39 -4.76 1.53 -18.15
C LEU A 39 -4.40 0.45 -17.11
N VAL A 40 -5.27 0.27 -16.11
CA VAL A 40 -5.14 -0.71 -15.03
C VAL A 40 -6.47 -1.45 -14.86
N ASP A 41 -6.41 -2.72 -14.51
CA ASP A 41 -7.58 -3.47 -14.03
C ASP A 41 -7.77 -3.25 -12.53
N GLU A 42 -8.53 -2.22 -12.16
CA GLU A 42 -8.74 -1.82 -10.77
C GLU A 42 -9.36 -2.94 -9.90
N SER A 43 -10.16 -3.82 -10.51
CA SER A 43 -10.83 -4.92 -9.81
C SER A 43 -9.88 -6.01 -9.32
N MET A 44 -8.67 -6.05 -9.89
CA MET A 44 -7.64 -7.04 -9.63
C MET A 44 -6.46 -6.48 -8.83
N ILE A 45 -6.55 -5.23 -8.36
CA ILE A 45 -5.54 -4.65 -7.48
C ILE A 45 -5.48 -5.46 -6.18
N LYS A 46 -4.27 -5.88 -5.79
CA LYS A 46 -4.00 -6.50 -4.49
C LYS A 46 -3.25 -5.53 -3.60
N ARG A 47 -3.58 -5.55 -2.32
CA ARG A 47 -2.95 -4.72 -1.28
C ARG A 47 -2.62 -5.62 -0.10
N HIS A 48 -1.36 -5.64 0.27
CA HIS A 48 -0.84 -6.40 1.39
C HIS A 48 -0.25 -5.42 2.39
N GLU A 49 -0.95 -5.22 3.50
CA GLU A 49 -0.45 -4.45 4.64
C GLU A 49 0.55 -5.32 5.39
N LEU A 50 1.70 -4.74 5.73
CA LEU A 50 2.76 -5.37 6.49
C LEU A 50 2.72 -4.82 7.92
N GLU A 51 3.20 -5.61 8.88
CA GLU A 51 3.29 -5.18 10.28
C GLU A 51 4.26 -3.99 10.43
N PRO A 52 4.13 -3.15 11.48
CA PRO A 52 4.96 -1.96 11.65
C PRO A 52 6.47 -2.22 11.64
N GLU A 53 6.91 -3.36 12.18
CA GLU A 53 8.31 -3.80 12.21
C GLU A 53 8.81 -4.41 10.89
N GLN A 54 7.90 -4.77 9.98
CA GLN A 54 8.21 -5.37 8.68
C GLN A 54 8.57 -4.29 7.65
N ILE A 55 9.73 -3.66 7.86
CA ILE A 55 10.30 -2.67 6.94
C ILE A 55 10.86 -3.37 5.70
N VAL A 56 10.49 -2.88 4.52
CA VAL A 56 10.93 -3.47 3.24
C VAL A 56 12.34 -2.98 2.91
N SER A 57 13.29 -3.89 2.75
CA SER A 57 14.66 -3.57 2.34
C SER A 57 14.82 -3.49 0.82
N CYS A 58 14.28 -4.48 0.10
CA CYS A 58 14.35 -4.55 -1.36
C CYS A 58 13.29 -5.51 -1.92
N VAL A 59 12.95 -5.33 -3.19
CA VAL A 59 11.96 -6.16 -3.90
C VAL A 59 12.48 -6.56 -5.29
N ALA A 60 12.02 -7.70 -5.79
CA ALA A 60 12.23 -8.10 -7.19
C ALA A 60 11.12 -9.02 -7.70
N TRP A 61 10.71 -8.80 -8.94
CA TRP A 61 9.89 -9.74 -9.70
C TRP A 61 10.72 -10.95 -10.18
N PHE A 62 10.12 -12.13 -10.16
CA PHE A 62 10.72 -13.37 -10.65
C PHE A 62 9.66 -14.32 -11.21
N ASN A 63 10.10 -15.48 -11.72
CA ASN A 63 9.26 -16.52 -12.33
C ASN A 63 8.73 -16.24 -13.76
N ASP A 64 9.17 -15.13 -14.39
CA ASP A 64 8.69 -14.67 -15.70
C ASP A 64 9.07 -15.58 -16.89
N VAL A 65 10.03 -16.50 -16.71
CA VAL A 65 10.66 -17.27 -17.81
C VAL A 65 9.78 -18.45 -18.28
N ALA A 66 8.79 -18.89 -17.51
CA ALA A 66 7.92 -20.01 -17.89
C ALA A 66 6.92 -19.66 -19.02
N ALA A 67 6.60 -18.37 -19.22
CA ALA A 67 5.59 -17.94 -20.20
C ALA A 67 6.05 -17.98 -21.67
N LEU A 68 7.36 -18.09 -21.94
CA LEU A 68 7.92 -18.16 -23.30
C LEU A 68 8.06 -19.60 -23.83
N ALA A 69 7.75 -20.61 -23.03
CA ALA A 69 7.73 -22.00 -23.49
C ALA A 69 6.42 -22.28 -24.23
N THR A 70 6.48 -22.26 -25.57
CA THR A 70 5.38 -22.76 -26.42
C THR A 70 4.85 -24.11 -25.89
N PRO A 71 3.52 -24.31 -25.81
CA PRO A 71 2.97 -25.57 -25.34
C PRO A 71 3.31 -26.65 -26.36
N LYS A 72 4.27 -27.52 -26.03
CA LYS A 72 4.47 -28.76 -26.79
C LYS A 72 3.16 -29.52 -26.75
N LYS A 73 2.48 -29.61 -27.89
CA LYS A 73 1.28 -30.43 -28.07
C LYS A 73 1.56 -31.84 -27.56
N SER A 74 1.11 -32.16 -26.35
CA SER A 74 1.16 -33.51 -25.83
C SER A 74 0.15 -34.34 -26.62
N LYS A 75 0.69 -35.33 -27.33
CA LYS A 75 -0.04 -36.31 -28.15
C LYS A 75 -1.09 -37.01 -27.28
N LYS A 76 -2.37 -36.75 -27.54
CA LYS A 76 -3.52 -37.35 -26.86
C LYS A 76 -3.46 -38.88 -27.07
N ARG A 77 -3.12 -39.64 -26.02
CA ARG A 77 -3.41 -41.09 -25.96
C ARG A 77 -4.78 -41.25 -25.30
N THR A 78 -5.68 -41.90 -26.01
CA THR A 78 -6.97 -42.40 -25.55
C THR A 78 -6.77 -43.54 -24.54
N ALA A 79 -7.43 -43.44 -23.39
CA ALA A 79 -7.95 -44.60 -22.64
C ALA A 79 -9.00 -44.11 -21.62
N ASP A 80 -10.16 -44.75 -21.67
CA ASP A 80 -11.17 -44.80 -20.60
C ASP A 80 -10.52 -45.18 -19.26
N ASP A 81 -10.91 -44.53 -18.16
CA ASP A 81 -11.59 -45.23 -17.07
C ASP A 81 -12.23 -44.23 -16.08
N SER A 82 -13.38 -44.62 -15.56
CA SER A 82 -14.27 -43.87 -14.68
C SER A 82 -13.90 -44.06 -13.20
N ALA A 83 -13.45 -43.00 -12.52
CA ALA A 83 -13.55 -42.82 -11.06
C ALA A 83 -13.23 -41.36 -10.66
N PRO A 84 -13.91 -40.76 -9.66
CA PRO A 84 -13.61 -39.41 -9.20
C PRO A 84 -12.33 -39.44 -8.36
N ARG A 85 -11.28 -38.76 -8.81
CA ARG A 85 -10.07 -38.52 -8.02
C ARG A 85 -10.15 -37.15 -7.36
N ASN A 86 -9.92 -37.16 -6.06
CA ASN A 86 -9.77 -36.02 -5.18
C ASN A 86 -8.91 -34.91 -5.80
N VAL A 87 -9.37 -33.68 -5.63
CA VAL A 87 -8.63 -32.45 -5.92
C VAL A 87 -7.59 -32.29 -4.82
N ASP A 88 -6.46 -33.00 -4.94
CA ASP A 88 -5.27 -32.68 -4.18
C ASP A 88 -4.55 -31.52 -4.89
N GLY A 89 -4.60 -30.36 -4.23
CA GLY A 89 -4.06 -29.09 -4.68
C GLY A 89 -2.53 -29.06 -4.71
N ASN A 90 -1.94 -29.58 -5.79
CA ASN A 90 -0.50 -29.42 -6.00
C ASN A 90 -0.08 -29.30 -7.48
N GLY A 91 -0.95 -28.71 -8.32
CA GLY A 91 -0.65 -28.56 -9.75
C GLY A 91 -1.31 -27.35 -10.38
N ALA A 92 -0.83 -26.13 -10.08
CA ALA A 92 -1.09 -24.93 -10.89
C ALA A 92 -0.26 -23.67 -10.51
N LEU A 93 0.83 -23.74 -9.72
CA LEU A 93 1.59 -22.53 -9.35
C LEU A 93 2.66 -22.09 -10.39
N ALA A 94 2.84 -22.82 -11.49
CA ALA A 94 4.08 -22.82 -12.27
C ALA A 94 4.20 -21.76 -13.40
N THR A 95 3.33 -20.76 -13.52
CA THR A 95 3.35 -19.87 -14.72
C THR A 95 3.10 -18.38 -14.47
N HIS A 96 3.02 -17.91 -13.23
CA HIS A 96 2.73 -16.50 -12.94
C HIS A 96 3.94 -15.80 -12.32
N SER A 97 4.11 -14.52 -12.68
CA SER A 97 5.11 -13.65 -12.08
C SER A 97 4.86 -13.54 -10.57
N LEU A 98 5.93 -13.65 -9.78
CA LEU A 98 5.90 -13.56 -8.32
C LEU A 98 6.77 -12.39 -7.88
N LEU A 99 6.40 -11.75 -6.78
CA LEU A 99 7.14 -10.65 -6.18
C LEU A 99 7.80 -11.11 -4.89
N ALA A 100 9.13 -11.12 -4.85
CA ALA A 100 9.88 -11.31 -3.61
C ALA A 100 10.06 -9.95 -2.91
N VAL A 101 9.78 -9.92 -1.61
CA VAL A 101 9.88 -8.74 -0.75
C VAL A 101 10.74 -9.10 0.45
N ALA A 102 11.99 -8.64 0.45
CA ALA A 102 12.89 -8.83 1.57
C ALA A 102 12.65 -7.77 2.64
N LEU A 103 12.65 -8.21 3.90
CA LEU A 103 12.43 -7.37 5.07
C LEU A 103 13.74 -7.16 5.84
N GLU A 104 13.84 -6.04 6.55
CA GLU A 104 15.00 -5.76 7.41
C GLU A 104 15.13 -6.74 8.58
N THR A 105 14.03 -7.41 8.96
CA THR A 105 14.00 -8.49 9.95
C THR A 105 14.77 -9.74 9.52
N GLY A 106 15.12 -9.86 8.23
CA GLY A 106 15.79 -11.02 7.65
C GLY A 106 14.84 -12.11 7.15
N GLU A 107 13.54 -11.81 7.09
CA GLU A 107 12.54 -12.61 6.40
C GLU A 107 12.34 -12.11 4.97
N THR A 108 12.02 -13.01 4.04
CA THR A 108 11.58 -12.66 2.68
C THR A 108 10.20 -13.25 2.44
N LEU A 109 9.24 -12.36 2.18
CA LEU A 109 7.88 -12.71 1.81
C LEU A 109 7.78 -12.82 0.28
N VAL A 110 6.98 -13.77 -0.20
CA VAL A 110 6.69 -13.93 -1.62
C VAL A 110 5.22 -13.70 -1.85
N PHE A 111 4.89 -12.77 -2.74
CA PHE A 111 3.51 -12.44 -3.12
C PHE A 111 3.20 -12.92 -4.53
N SER A 112 1.96 -13.36 -4.73
CA SER A 112 1.39 -13.61 -6.05
C SER A 112 0.35 -12.52 -6.33
N PRO A 113 0.34 -11.91 -7.53
CA PRO A 113 -0.71 -10.95 -7.92
C PRO A 113 -2.14 -11.52 -7.92
N LEU A 114 -2.27 -12.84 -7.74
CA LEU A 114 -3.53 -13.57 -7.80
C LEU A 114 -4.09 -13.93 -6.42
N THR A 115 -3.31 -13.80 -5.34
CA THR A 115 -3.70 -14.22 -3.99
C THR A 115 -3.72 -13.03 -3.04
N ASP A 116 -4.59 -13.08 -2.02
CA ASP A 116 -4.70 -12.00 -1.02
C ASP A 116 -3.69 -12.14 0.14
N ALA A 117 -3.05 -13.30 0.25
CA ALA A 117 -2.02 -13.59 1.24
C ALA A 117 -0.66 -13.89 0.57
N PRO A 118 0.47 -13.71 1.29
CA PRO A 118 1.77 -14.21 0.85
C PRO A 118 1.72 -15.70 0.53
N VAL A 119 2.33 -16.12 -0.57
CA VAL A 119 2.44 -17.53 -0.97
C VAL A 119 3.61 -18.25 -0.30
N ALA A 120 4.59 -17.49 0.21
CA ALA A 120 5.67 -18.03 1.05
C ALA A 120 6.24 -16.97 1.99
N SER A 121 6.84 -17.46 3.07
CA SER A 121 7.64 -16.72 4.05
C SER A 121 8.92 -17.53 4.28
N ILE A 122 10.07 -16.90 4.11
CA ILE A 122 11.37 -17.58 4.06
C ILE A 122 12.36 -16.84 4.93
N ALA A 123 13.00 -17.52 5.88
CA ALA A 123 14.11 -16.95 6.63
C ALA A 123 15.38 -16.94 5.76
N THR A 124 15.81 -15.76 5.33
CA THR A 124 16.93 -15.56 4.39
C THR A 124 18.10 -14.80 5.01
N GLY A 125 17.89 -14.15 6.16
CA GLY A 125 18.77 -13.11 6.67
C GLY A 125 18.55 -11.79 5.94
N LYS A 126 19.17 -10.71 6.40
CA LYS A 126 18.96 -9.38 5.79
C LYS A 126 19.58 -9.33 4.39
N LEU A 127 18.73 -9.04 3.40
CA LEU A 127 19.11 -8.90 1.99
C LEU A 127 19.11 -7.43 1.60
N VAL A 128 20.11 -7.01 0.84
CA VAL A 128 20.31 -5.64 0.36
C VAL A 128 19.84 -5.45 -1.10
N SER A 129 19.82 -6.53 -1.88
CA SER A 129 19.37 -6.50 -3.27
C SER A 129 18.86 -7.88 -3.70
N LEU A 130 17.85 -7.87 -4.57
CA LEU A 130 17.22 -9.08 -5.11
C LEU A 130 17.27 -9.05 -6.63
N THR A 131 17.38 -10.23 -7.24
CA THR A 131 17.18 -10.40 -8.69
C THR A 131 16.54 -11.75 -8.98
N ARG A 132 15.86 -11.87 -10.12
CA ARG A 132 15.37 -13.16 -10.63
C ARG A 132 16.50 -14.19 -10.74
N ALA A 133 16.18 -15.46 -10.50
CA ALA A 133 17.04 -16.59 -10.83
C ALA A 133 16.47 -17.34 -12.03
N ARG A 134 17.29 -18.20 -12.62
CA ARG A 134 16.88 -19.14 -13.64
C ARG A 134 16.19 -20.34 -12.99
N GLY A 135 15.01 -20.65 -13.50
CA GLY A 135 14.20 -21.76 -13.02
C GLY A 135 12.93 -21.25 -12.35
N GLU A 136 11.95 -22.14 -12.24
CA GLU A 136 10.69 -21.81 -11.60
C GLU A 136 10.88 -21.62 -10.10
N ASN A 137 10.14 -20.67 -9.54
CA ASN A 137 10.08 -20.40 -8.10
C ASN A 137 11.45 -20.15 -7.44
N ARG A 138 12.43 -19.63 -8.20
CA ARG A 138 13.76 -19.27 -7.70
C ARG A 138 14.08 -17.81 -7.92
N PHE A 139 14.79 -17.24 -6.96
CA PHE A 139 15.40 -15.92 -7.05
C PHE A 139 16.75 -15.89 -6.33
N TRP A 140 17.53 -14.86 -6.60
CA TRP A 140 18.79 -14.59 -5.91
C TRP A 140 18.63 -13.41 -4.99
N GLY A 141 19.26 -13.50 -3.82
CA GLY A 141 19.42 -12.37 -2.90
C GLY A 141 20.89 -12.13 -2.59
N LEU A 142 21.27 -10.86 -2.52
CA LEU A 142 22.56 -10.42 -2.01
C LEU A 142 22.40 -10.07 -0.53
N SER A 143 23.14 -10.72 0.35
CA SER A 143 23.15 -10.44 1.79
C SER A 143 24.11 -9.30 2.15
N GLU A 144 23.95 -8.75 3.36
CA GLU A 144 24.85 -7.71 3.89
C GLU A 144 26.32 -8.15 4.00
N ASP A 145 26.60 -9.45 4.11
CA ASP A 145 27.96 -10.00 4.15
C ASP A 145 28.57 -10.25 2.74
N ALA A 146 27.99 -9.63 1.70
CA ALA A 146 28.36 -9.77 0.30
C ALA A 146 28.32 -11.22 -0.22
N SER A 147 27.45 -12.05 0.34
CA SER A 147 27.17 -13.40 -0.16
C SER A 147 25.92 -13.41 -1.04
N LEU A 148 25.92 -14.26 -2.07
CA LEU A 148 24.76 -14.46 -2.93
C LEU A 148 24.03 -15.75 -2.54
N LEU A 149 22.75 -15.63 -2.23
CA LEU A 149 21.87 -16.72 -1.82
C LEU A 149 20.90 -17.08 -2.94
N GLN A 150 20.92 -18.33 -3.39
CA GLN A 150 19.87 -18.88 -4.25
C GLN A 150 18.75 -19.36 -3.36
N ILE A 151 17.55 -18.83 -3.57
CA ILE A 151 16.39 -19.10 -2.73
C ILE A 151 15.30 -19.70 -3.60
N HIS A 152 14.71 -20.79 -3.13
CA HIS A 152 13.53 -21.41 -3.72
C HIS A 152 12.32 -21.16 -2.82
N THR A 153 11.18 -20.81 -3.42
CA THR A 153 9.97 -20.37 -2.70
C THR A 153 9.50 -21.36 -1.63
N SER A 154 9.64 -22.68 -1.85
CA SER A 154 9.21 -23.71 -0.89
C SER A 154 10.34 -24.41 -0.14
N GLU A 155 11.59 -24.32 -0.61
CA GLU A 155 12.72 -25.05 -0.01
C GLU A 155 13.65 -24.13 0.80
N GLY A 156 13.48 -22.81 0.68
CA GLY A 156 14.32 -21.81 1.33
C GLY A 156 15.65 -21.63 0.62
N VAL A 157 16.72 -21.37 1.39
CA VAL A 157 18.06 -21.13 0.84
C VAL A 157 18.67 -22.45 0.35
N GLU A 158 18.78 -22.61 -0.97
CA GLU A 158 19.36 -23.82 -1.60
C GLU A 158 20.89 -23.74 -1.71
N LYS A 159 21.43 -22.53 -1.91
CA LYS A 159 22.85 -22.33 -2.22
C LYS A 159 23.35 -20.98 -1.75
N THR A 160 24.59 -20.95 -1.26
CA THR A 160 25.32 -19.71 -0.93
C THR A 160 26.61 -19.64 -1.75
N VAL A 161 26.87 -18.49 -2.37
CA VAL A 161 28.07 -18.22 -3.15
C VAL A 161 28.76 -16.98 -2.60
N LYS A 162 30.03 -17.11 -2.21
CA LYS A 162 30.89 -15.97 -1.83
C LYS A 162 31.83 -15.63 -2.98
N PHE A 163 32.03 -14.34 -3.24
CA PHE A 163 32.93 -13.87 -4.29
C PHE A 163 34.29 -13.54 -3.70
N ALA A 164 35.35 -14.10 -4.29
CA ALA A 164 36.71 -13.96 -3.74
C ALA A 164 37.46 -12.71 -4.24
N LYS A 165 36.91 -11.99 -5.22
CA LYS A 165 37.55 -10.86 -5.92
C LYS A 165 36.53 -9.77 -6.30
N THR A 166 35.65 -9.45 -5.39
CA THR A 166 34.74 -8.30 -5.51
C THR A 166 35.03 -7.35 -4.37
N ASP A 167 34.49 -6.15 -4.47
CA ASP A 167 34.46 -5.21 -3.36
C ASP A 167 33.73 -5.83 -2.15
N ALA A 168 34.06 -5.40 -0.94
CA ALA A 168 33.45 -5.90 0.29
C ALA A 168 32.04 -5.32 0.53
N ASP A 169 31.74 -4.20 -0.12
CA ASP A 169 30.54 -3.38 0.04
C ASP A 169 29.59 -3.48 -1.17
N VAL A 170 29.68 -4.56 -1.95
CA VAL A 170 28.76 -4.82 -3.06
C VAL A 170 27.32 -4.68 -2.56
N ALA A 171 26.55 -3.82 -3.22
CA ALA A 171 25.19 -3.47 -2.80
C ALA A 171 24.13 -3.82 -3.84
N LEU A 172 24.53 -3.96 -5.11
CA LEU A 172 23.60 -4.21 -6.22
C LEU A 172 23.88 -5.56 -6.86
N VAL A 173 22.79 -6.29 -7.17
CA VAL A 173 22.85 -7.48 -8.03
C VAL A 173 21.78 -7.43 -9.12
N ASN A 174 22.13 -7.83 -10.34
CA ASN A 174 21.16 -8.02 -11.40
C ASN A 174 21.52 -9.20 -12.31
N GLN A 175 20.54 -10.06 -12.58
CA GLN A 175 20.70 -11.18 -13.50
C GLN A 175 20.75 -10.68 -14.95
N ILE A 176 21.63 -11.27 -15.76
CA ILE A 176 21.79 -10.90 -17.16
C ILE A 176 21.46 -12.07 -18.10
N SER A 177 20.81 -11.76 -19.22
CA SER A 177 20.49 -12.76 -20.26
C SER A 177 21.68 -13.07 -21.18
N TYR A 178 22.70 -12.20 -21.17
CA TYR A 178 23.92 -12.34 -21.97
C TYR A 178 24.59 -13.71 -21.76
N ARG A 179 25.09 -14.31 -22.84
CA ARG A 179 25.87 -15.55 -22.79
C ARG A 179 27.17 -15.44 -23.58
N PRO A 180 28.34 -15.55 -22.91
CA PRO A 180 29.62 -15.70 -23.58
C PRO A 180 29.64 -16.96 -24.46
N LYS A 181 30.36 -16.90 -25.59
CA LYS A 181 30.48 -18.00 -26.56
C LYS A 181 30.97 -19.33 -25.96
N LYS A 182 31.68 -19.31 -24.82
CA LYS A 182 32.22 -20.49 -24.13
C LYS A 182 31.49 -20.82 -22.81
N SER A 183 30.28 -20.31 -22.61
CA SER A 183 29.56 -20.47 -21.35
C SER A 183 28.83 -21.82 -21.25
N SER A 184 28.78 -22.38 -20.05
CA SER A 184 28.02 -23.61 -19.76
C SER A 184 26.54 -23.37 -20.01
N SER A 185 25.82 -24.42 -20.41
CA SER A 185 24.36 -24.37 -20.47
C SER A 185 23.74 -24.05 -19.11
N SER A 186 24.39 -24.47 -18.01
CA SER A 186 23.99 -24.20 -16.61
C SER A 186 24.48 -22.87 -16.05
N ALA A 187 25.26 -22.09 -16.81
CA ALA A 187 25.79 -20.83 -16.31
C ALA A 187 24.67 -19.85 -16.01
N GLU A 188 24.86 -19.09 -14.93
CA GLU A 188 23.89 -18.13 -14.45
C GLU A 188 24.62 -16.85 -14.14
N LEU A 189 24.60 -15.95 -15.12
CA LEU A 189 25.40 -14.75 -15.09
C LEU A 189 24.64 -13.61 -14.42
N MET A 190 25.38 -12.87 -13.62
CA MET A 190 24.89 -11.71 -12.88
C MET A 190 25.93 -10.60 -12.91
N LEU A 191 25.45 -9.38 -12.73
CA LEU A 191 26.27 -8.22 -12.46
C LEU A 191 26.20 -7.89 -10.99
N LEU A 192 27.35 -7.54 -10.42
CA LEU A 192 27.50 -7.04 -9.06
C LEU A 192 28.09 -5.65 -9.13
N ALA A 193 27.58 -4.72 -8.33
CA ALA A 193 28.14 -3.38 -8.27
C ALA A 193 28.22 -2.82 -6.85
N SER A 194 29.30 -2.10 -6.59
CA SER A 194 29.41 -1.03 -5.58
C SER A 194 30.13 0.14 -6.23
N THR A 195 31.44 0.30 -6.03
CA THR A 195 32.25 1.27 -6.78
C THR A 195 32.61 0.73 -8.16
N ASN A 196 32.98 -0.55 -8.20
CA ASN A 196 33.31 -1.26 -9.43
C ASN A 196 32.11 -2.09 -9.91
N LEU A 197 32.16 -2.49 -11.18
CA LEU A 197 31.18 -3.37 -11.79
C LEU A 197 31.85 -4.70 -12.11
N TYR A 198 31.26 -5.80 -11.66
CA TYR A 198 31.75 -7.15 -11.86
C TYR A 198 30.72 -7.99 -12.60
N MET A 199 31.18 -8.83 -13.54
CA MET A 199 30.37 -9.94 -14.07
C MET A 199 30.76 -11.23 -13.36
N VAL A 200 29.78 -11.92 -12.79
CA VAL A 200 29.95 -13.16 -12.05
C VAL A 200 29.07 -14.29 -12.58
N ASP A 201 29.43 -15.53 -12.26
CA ASP A 201 28.64 -16.73 -12.55
C ASP A 201 28.20 -17.40 -11.24
N GLY A 202 26.95 -17.20 -10.85
CA GLY A 202 26.36 -17.77 -9.64
C GLY A 202 26.26 -19.28 -9.66
N SER A 203 26.38 -19.92 -10.84
CA SER A 203 26.43 -21.38 -10.92
C SER A 203 27.73 -21.95 -10.32
N LYS A 204 28.81 -21.15 -10.24
CA LYS A 204 30.14 -21.58 -9.78
C LYS A 204 30.41 -21.14 -8.33
N SER A 205 30.98 -22.04 -7.53
CA SER A 205 31.44 -21.73 -6.16
C SER A 205 32.88 -21.21 -6.10
N ARG A 206 33.68 -21.43 -7.15
CA ARG A 206 35.07 -20.98 -7.27
C ARG A 206 35.31 -20.41 -8.66
N LYS A 207 36.22 -19.43 -8.78
CA LYS A 207 36.47 -18.71 -10.03
C LYS A 207 35.16 -18.20 -10.65
N ASN A 208 34.31 -17.64 -9.79
CA ASN A 208 32.98 -17.15 -10.10
C ASN A 208 33.00 -15.74 -10.70
N VAL A 209 34.00 -14.92 -10.36
CA VAL A 209 34.22 -13.63 -11.04
C VAL A 209 34.80 -13.87 -12.43
N LEU A 210 34.07 -13.43 -13.46
CA LEU A 210 34.41 -13.61 -14.88
C LEU A 210 35.10 -12.38 -15.46
N ALA A 211 34.67 -11.19 -15.06
CA ALA A 211 35.22 -9.93 -15.51
C ALA A 211 34.98 -8.81 -14.49
N GLU A 212 35.82 -7.80 -14.56
CA GLU A 212 35.67 -6.50 -13.91
C GLU A 212 35.67 -5.46 -15.03
N PHE A 213 34.73 -4.53 -15.00
CA PHE A 213 34.59 -3.50 -16.02
C PHE A 213 35.37 -2.26 -15.61
N GLU A 214 36.18 -1.74 -16.53
CA GLU A 214 37.05 -0.61 -16.23
C GLU A 214 36.22 0.67 -15.98
N ALA A 215 36.31 1.20 -14.76
CA ALA A 215 35.76 2.50 -14.41
C ALA A 215 36.77 3.61 -14.69
N LYS A 216 36.29 4.85 -14.86
CA LYS A 216 37.18 6.02 -14.79
C LYS A 216 37.85 6.05 -13.42
N LYS A 217 39.13 6.46 -13.37
CA LYS A 217 39.79 6.76 -12.10
C LYS A 217 38.95 7.78 -11.32
N ASP A 218 38.72 7.51 -10.03
CA ASP A 218 37.90 8.32 -9.11
C ASP A 218 36.39 8.35 -9.43
N ALA A 219 35.86 7.32 -10.09
CA ALA A 219 34.42 7.19 -10.27
C ALA A 219 33.71 6.91 -8.92
N GLY A 220 32.69 7.71 -8.59
CA GLY A 220 31.85 7.49 -7.38
C GLY A 220 31.03 6.20 -7.44
N SER A 221 30.33 5.83 -6.37
CA SER A 221 29.56 4.60 -6.26
C SER A 221 28.50 4.44 -7.37
N VAL A 222 28.27 3.20 -7.79
CA VAL A 222 27.22 2.84 -8.73
C VAL A 222 25.88 2.84 -8.02
N ALA A 223 24.98 3.70 -8.47
CA ALA A 223 23.63 3.86 -7.94
C ALA A 223 22.64 2.90 -8.61
N PHE A 224 22.76 2.77 -9.93
CA PHE A 224 21.84 1.98 -10.74
C PHE A 224 22.59 1.17 -11.80
N ILE A 225 22.19 -0.09 -11.95
CA ILE A 225 22.59 -0.97 -13.05
C ILE A 225 21.33 -1.44 -13.76
N PHE A 226 21.31 -1.34 -15.08
CA PHE A 226 20.21 -1.82 -15.91
C PHE A 226 20.75 -2.73 -17.03
N PRO A 227 20.56 -4.05 -16.91
CA PRO A 227 20.96 -4.99 -17.94
C PRO A 227 20.20 -4.78 -19.25
N LEU A 228 20.93 -4.77 -20.36
CA LEU A 228 20.42 -4.86 -21.72
C LEU A 228 20.86 -6.21 -22.30
N ASP A 229 20.51 -6.50 -23.56
CA ASP A 229 20.80 -7.81 -24.16
C ASP A 229 22.30 -8.16 -24.21
N SER A 230 23.12 -7.22 -24.70
CA SER A 230 24.59 -7.36 -24.80
C SER A 230 25.35 -6.25 -24.10
N PHE A 231 24.63 -5.33 -23.46
CA PHE A 231 25.19 -4.17 -22.80
C PHE A 231 24.66 -4.07 -21.36
N VAL A 232 25.25 -3.19 -20.57
CA VAL A 232 24.67 -2.74 -19.31
C VAL A 232 24.78 -1.24 -19.23
N ALA A 233 23.67 -0.59 -18.89
CA ALA A 233 23.65 0.82 -18.53
C ALA A 233 23.95 0.98 -17.03
N VAL A 234 24.84 1.90 -16.72
CA VAL A 234 25.31 2.18 -15.37
C VAL A 234 25.18 3.67 -15.09
N ALA A 235 24.49 4.03 -14.02
CA ALA A 235 24.46 5.37 -13.47
C ALA A 235 25.12 5.38 -12.10
N ARG A 236 25.93 6.40 -11.84
CA ARG A 236 26.64 6.60 -10.57
C ARG A 236 25.91 7.63 -9.71
N ASP A 237 26.14 7.59 -8.41
CA ASP A 237 25.52 8.53 -7.46
C ASP A 237 25.77 9.98 -7.88
N LEU A 238 24.72 10.79 -7.81
CA LEU A 238 24.75 12.23 -8.13
C LEU A 238 25.36 12.54 -9.51
N SER A 239 25.13 11.67 -10.49
CA SER A 239 25.60 11.83 -11.87
C SER A 239 24.44 12.06 -12.83
N SER A 240 24.67 12.96 -13.81
CA SER A 240 23.81 13.19 -14.97
C SER A 240 24.27 12.41 -16.22
N THR A 241 25.12 11.40 -16.05
CA THR A 241 25.68 10.62 -17.17
C THR A 241 25.47 9.13 -17.00
N LEU A 242 25.16 8.47 -18.12
CA LEU A 242 25.06 7.01 -18.22
C LEU A 242 26.32 6.46 -18.87
N SER A 243 26.86 5.39 -18.29
CA SER A 243 27.92 4.60 -18.91
C SER A 243 27.34 3.29 -19.46
N ILE A 244 27.43 3.09 -20.77
CA ILE A 244 27.00 1.87 -21.45
C ILE A 244 28.23 0.99 -21.68
N TYR A 245 28.30 -0.13 -20.96
CA TYR A 245 29.37 -1.11 -21.07
C TYR A 245 28.97 -2.28 -21.97
N ASP A 246 29.88 -2.75 -22.83
CA ASP A 246 29.71 -3.97 -23.60
C ASP A 246 30.10 -5.19 -22.75
N LEU A 247 29.15 -6.11 -22.54
CA LEU A 247 29.35 -7.30 -21.71
C LEU A 247 30.36 -8.28 -22.31
N SER A 248 30.63 -8.17 -23.61
CA SER A 248 31.62 -8.98 -24.33
C SER A 248 33.03 -8.39 -24.32
N GLU A 249 33.17 -7.09 -24.03
CA GLU A 249 34.44 -6.38 -23.99
C GLU A 249 34.64 -5.61 -22.67
N PRO A 250 34.84 -6.29 -21.53
CA PRO A 250 34.88 -5.62 -20.21
C PRO A 250 36.00 -4.59 -20.02
N SER A 251 37.08 -4.69 -20.81
CA SER A 251 38.21 -3.76 -20.79
C SER A 251 38.04 -2.59 -21.78
N ALA A 252 36.96 -2.55 -22.56
CA ALA A 252 36.69 -1.42 -23.43
C ALA A 252 36.12 -0.24 -22.62
N SER A 253 36.46 0.98 -23.04
CA SER A 253 35.87 2.17 -22.45
C SER A 253 34.36 2.22 -22.74
N PRO A 254 33.50 2.53 -21.75
CA PRO A 254 32.07 2.61 -21.96
C PRO A 254 31.70 3.78 -22.88
N ARG A 255 30.60 3.62 -23.61
CA ARG A 255 29.94 4.73 -24.29
C ARG A 255 29.23 5.59 -23.25
N ILE A 256 29.42 6.91 -23.30
CA ILE A 256 28.80 7.85 -22.35
C ILE A 256 27.58 8.51 -23.00
N LEU A 257 26.44 8.48 -22.32
CA LEU A 257 25.26 9.26 -22.67
C LEU A 257 25.08 10.38 -21.65
N HIS A 258 24.62 11.54 -22.11
CA HIS A 258 24.50 12.75 -21.31
C HIS A 258 23.03 13.11 -21.11
N CYS A 259 22.59 13.18 -19.86
CA CYS A 259 21.31 13.77 -19.48
C CYS A 259 21.42 15.30 -19.48
N LYS A 260 20.29 16.00 -19.61
CA LYS A 260 20.25 17.46 -19.83
C LYS A 260 20.60 18.33 -18.61
N GLY A 261 21.01 17.74 -17.48
CA GLY A 261 21.63 18.50 -16.38
C GLY A 261 21.27 18.07 -14.97
N SER A 262 20.38 17.10 -14.81
CA SER A 262 19.89 16.63 -13.51
C SER A 262 20.44 15.25 -13.16
N ASN A 263 20.43 14.94 -11.86
CA ASN A 263 20.89 13.65 -11.36
C ASN A 263 19.92 12.54 -11.76
N ILE A 264 20.48 11.40 -12.17
CA ILE A 264 19.69 10.22 -12.50
C ILE A 264 19.16 9.59 -11.20
N THR A 265 17.86 9.39 -11.13
CA THR A 265 17.16 8.80 -9.97
C THR A 265 16.70 7.38 -10.23
N ARG A 266 16.61 6.96 -11.50
CA ARG A 266 16.24 5.60 -11.91
C ARG A 266 16.59 5.33 -13.37
N LEU A 267 16.76 4.05 -13.70
CA LEU A 267 16.84 3.54 -15.07
C LEU A 267 15.66 2.60 -15.36
N ALA A 268 15.16 2.63 -16.59
CA ALA A 268 14.24 1.63 -17.13
C ALA A 268 14.44 1.47 -18.64
N SER A 269 13.82 0.47 -19.25
CA SER A 269 13.73 0.34 -20.70
C SER A 269 12.29 0.45 -21.17
N LEU A 270 12.05 1.23 -22.22
CA LEU A 270 10.74 1.27 -22.89
C LEU A 270 10.61 0.12 -23.90
N SER A 271 11.72 -0.24 -24.56
CA SER A 271 11.85 -1.37 -25.49
C SER A 271 13.30 -1.85 -25.48
N SER A 272 13.63 -2.89 -26.26
CA SER A 272 15.01 -3.39 -26.38
C SER A 272 16.03 -2.32 -26.79
N ASP A 273 15.57 -1.31 -27.54
CA ASP A 273 16.43 -0.30 -28.16
C ASP A 273 16.24 1.10 -27.54
N LEU A 274 15.36 1.24 -26.55
CA LEU A 274 15.04 2.51 -25.91
C LEU A 274 15.27 2.43 -24.40
N LEU A 275 16.36 3.05 -23.96
CA LEU A 275 16.71 3.20 -22.55
C LEU A 275 16.13 4.52 -22.02
N MET A 276 15.66 4.53 -20.77
CA MET A 276 15.17 5.72 -20.10
C MET A 276 15.99 5.99 -18.84
N ALA A 277 16.38 7.25 -18.67
CA ALA A 277 16.89 7.80 -17.43
C ALA A 277 15.86 8.74 -16.82
N PHE A 278 15.44 8.46 -15.60
CA PHE A 278 14.58 9.35 -14.84
C PHE A 278 15.44 10.35 -14.09
N THR A 279 15.01 11.60 -14.09
CA THR A 279 15.65 12.70 -13.38
C THR A 279 14.61 13.52 -12.63
N GLU A 280 15.06 14.52 -11.86
CA GLU A 280 14.15 15.45 -11.16
C GLU A 280 13.25 16.27 -12.10
N HIS A 281 13.55 16.33 -13.39
CA HIS A 281 12.79 17.12 -14.38
C HIS A 281 11.90 16.27 -15.30
N GLY A 282 12.00 14.94 -15.22
CA GLY A 282 11.27 14.02 -16.10
C GLY A 282 12.15 12.89 -16.62
N ALA A 283 11.59 12.12 -17.57
CA ALA A 283 12.23 10.95 -18.15
C ALA A 283 12.89 11.28 -19.50
N GLU A 284 14.19 11.05 -19.59
CA GLU A 284 15.00 11.21 -20.79
C GLU A 284 15.15 9.86 -21.50
N VAL A 285 14.69 9.78 -22.76
CA VAL A 285 14.72 8.56 -23.58
C VAL A 285 15.94 8.59 -24.49
N PHE A 286 16.71 7.50 -24.53
CA PHE A 286 17.89 7.32 -25.37
C PHE A 286 17.68 6.17 -26.34
N SER A 287 17.90 6.43 -27.63
CA SER A 287 17.96 5.38 -28.66
C SER A 287 19.31 4.69 -28.65
N LEU A 288 19.31 3.39 -28.39
CA LEU A 288 20.48 2.53 -28.41
C LEU A 288 20.87 2.10 -29.82
N ALA A 289 19.94 2.17 -30.78
CA ALA A 289 20.15 1.81 -32.18
C ALA A 289 21.14 2.75 -32.89
N ASP A 290 21.14 4.04 -32.54
CA ASP A 290 22.11 5.01 -33.02
C ASP A 290 23.31 5.04 -32.06
N SER A 291 24.43 4.44 -32.45
CA SER A 291 25.63 4.37 -31.63
C SER A 291 26.37 5.70 -31.49
N GLN A 292 26.10 6.67 -32.36
CA GLN A 292 26.78 7.98 -32.37
C GLN A 292 26.05 9.01 -31.50
N ARG A 293 24.74 8.87 -31.34
CA ARG A 293 23.93 9.79 -30.55
C ARG A 293 24.24 9.67 -29.06
N THR A 294 24.69 10.73 -28.41
CA THR A 294 24.96 10.74 -26.96
C THR A 294 23.91 11.49 -26.14
N GLU A 295 23.04 12.23 -26.81
CA GLU A 295 21.95 13.01 -26.23
C GLU A 295 20.60 12.28 -26.33
N PRO A 296 19.63 12.58 -25.45
CA PRO A 296 18.32 11.96 -25.49
C PRO A 296 17.58 12.19 -26.83
N SER A 297 16.81 11.18 -27.25
CA SER A 297 15.87 11.24 -28.37
C SER A 297 14.55 11.88 -28.01
N ALA A 298 14.08 11.67 -26.79
CA ALA A 298 12.86 12.29 -26.29
C ALA A 298 12.99 12.69 -24.82
N PHE A 299 12.13 13.60 -24.40
CA PHE A 299 11.98 14.03 -23.03
C PHE A 299 10.50 13.98 -22.66
N ILE A 300 10.15 13.15 -21.69
CA ILE A 300 8.77 12.94 -21.23
C ILE A 300 8.63 13.59 -19.86
N LYS A 301 7.69 14.53 -19.74
CA LYS A 301 7.35 15.19 -18.49
C LYS A 301 5.84 15.33 -18.36
N THR A 302 5.38 15.65 -17.16
CA THR A 302 3.97 16.03 -16.97
C THR A 302 3.81 17.53 -17.29
N ASP A 303 2.57 18.00 -17.37
CA ASP A 303 2.24 19.42 -17.43
C ASP A 303 2.32 20.15 -16.08
N HIS A 304 2.67 19.43 -15.00
CA HIS A 304 2.87 19.97 -13.66
C HIS A 304 4.36 19.95 -13.30
N ASP A 305 4.93 21.10 -12.95
CA ASP A 305 6.37 21.21 -12.69
C ASP A 305 6.83 20.37 -11.49
N GLU A 306 5.98 20.22 -10.47
CA GLU A 306 6.30 19.48 -9.23
C GLU A 306 6.07 17.96 -9.33
N THR A 307 5.27 17.50 -10.30
CA THR A 307 4.87 16.10 -10.41
C THR A 307 5.56 15.46 -11.60
N GLN A 308 6.47 14.52 -11.36
CA GLN A 308 7.16 13.80 -12.43
C GLN A 308 6.68 12.36 -12.55
N PHE A 309 6.88 11.78 -13.74
CA PHE A 309 6.71 10.34 -13.90
C PHE A 309 7.81 9.60 -13.11
N GLU A 310 7.38 8.72 -12.22
CA GLU A 310 8.25 7.83 -11.44
C GLU A 310 8.63 6.58 -12.25
N ASN A 311 7.76 6.20 -13.20
CA ASN A 311 8.00 5.11 -14.13
C ASN A 311 7.30 5.38 -15.46
N VAL A 312 7.77 4.73 -16.52
CA VAL A 312 7.15 4.75 -17.85
C VAL A 312 7.28 3.35 -18.42
N ILE A 313 6.17 2.80 -18.90
CA ILE A 313 6.08 1.42 -19.40
C ILE A 313 5.51 1.40 -20.81
N SER A 314 5.90 0.39 -21.58
CA SER A 314 5.25 0.07 -22.85
C SER A 314 4.27 -1.08 -22.67
N THR A 315 3.09 -0.94 -23.23
CA THR A 315 2.02 -1.92 -23.20
C THR A 315 1.53 -2.16 -24.63
N SER A 316 1.22 -3.41 -24.97
CA SER A 316 0.74 -3.74 -26.32
C SER A 316 -0.64 -3.17 -26.63
N ALA A 317 -1.45 -2.86 -25.61
CA ALA A 317 -2.82 -2.39 -25.76
C ALA A 317 -2.97 -0.87 -25.64
N ASN A 318 -2.13 -0.20 -24.84
CA ASN A 318 -2.27 1.22 -24.54
C ASN A 318 -1.05 2.05 -24.93
N GLY A 319 -0.09 1.48 -25.67
CA GLY A 319 1.12 2.18 -26.07
C GLY A 319 2.03 2.47 -24.89
N VAL A 320 2.49 3.71 -24.76
CA VAL A 320 3.35 4.18 -23.67
C VAL A 320 2.48 4.75 -22.55
N VAL A 321 2.65 4.21 -21.34
CA VAL A 321 1.91 4.62 -20.14
C VAL A 321 2.91 5.11 -19.10
N GLY A 322 2.71 6.32 -18.60
CA GLY A 322 3.48 6.91 -17.51
C GLY A 322 2.81 6.63 -16.17
N VAL A 323 3.61 6.41 -15.15
CA VAL A 323 3.21 6.21 -13.76
C VAL A 323 3.72 7.38 -12.95
N TRP A 324 2.82 8.12 -12.32
CA TRP A 324 3.12 9.23 -11.43
C TRP A 324 2.42 9.00 -10.08
N TYR A 325 2.73 9.79 -9.07
CA TYR A 325 2.21 9.58 -7.72
C TYR A 325 1.34 10.74 -7.25
N ASP A 326 0.13 10.42 -6.81
CA ASP A 326 -0.69 11.29 -5.97
C ASP A 326 -0.53 10.86 -4.51
N GLY A 327 0.35 11.53 -3.78
CA GLY A 327 0.83 11.08 -2.48
C GLY A 327 1.57 9.74 -2.58
N ASN A 328 1.01 8.67 -2.00
CA ASN A 328 1.57 7.31 -2.08
C ASN A 328 0.81 6.39 -3.06
N GLN A 329 -0.19 6.92 -3.76
CA GLN A 329 -0.98 6.14 -4.72
C GLN A 329 -0.45 6.35 -6.14
N PRO A 330 -0.07 5.28 -6.85
CA PRO A 330 0.32 5.38 -8.24
C PRO A 330 -0.91 5.68 -9.11
N GLN A 331 -0.74 6.66 -9.99
CA GLN A 331 -1.68 7.07 -11.01
C GLN A 331 -1.06 6.82 -12.40
N PHE A 332 -1.91 6.59 -13.38
CA PHE A 332 -1.50 6.14 -14.71
C PHE A 332 -1.99 7.13 -15.75
N ALA A 333 -1.09 7.60 -16.61
CA ALA A 333 -1.41 8.51 -17.70
C ALA A 333 -0.91 7.94 -19.03
N LYS A 334 -1.72 8.07 -20.08
CA LYS A 334 -1.31 7.67 -21.42
C LYS A 334 -0.36 8.73 -21.99
N VAL A 335 0.85 8.33 -22.35
CA VAL A 335 1.90 9.21 -22.88
C VAL A 335 1.84 9.25 -24.41
N SER A 336 1.76 8.08 -25.04
CA SER A 336 1.78 7.96 -26.50
C SER A 336 1.14 6.65 -26.94
N GLU A 337 0.57 6.59 -28.14
CA GLU A 337 0.13 5.33 -28.77
C GLU A 337 1.30 4.44 -29.20
N THR A 338 2.45 5.05 -29.51
CA THR A 338 3.62 4.36 -30.06
C THR A 338 4.87 4.61 -29.22
N THR A 339 5.81 3.65 -29.26
CA THR A 339 7.13 3.77 -28.63
C THR A 339 8.09 4.67 -29.41
N SER A 340 7.70 5.15 -30.59
CA SER A 340 8.49 6.08 -31.41
C SER A 340 8.36 7.49 -30.84
N LEU A 341 9.16 7.79 -29.84
CA LEU A 341 9.18 9.09 -29.17
C LEU A 341 10.35 9.93 -29.68
N GLU A 342 10.05 11.15 -30.13
CA GLU A 342 11.04 12.16 -30.49
C GLU A 342 10.64 13.53 -29.92
N GLY A 343 11.62 14.31 -29.47
CA GLY A 343 11.40 15.66 -28.96
C GLY A 343 10.82 15.69 -27.54
N GLU A 344 10.19 16.79 -27.19
CA GLU A 344 9.60 16.99 -25.87
C GLU A 344 8.12 16.58 -25.87
N CYS A 345 7.74 15.76 -24.90
CA CYS A 345 6.39 15.25 -24.70
C CYS A 345 5.91 15.66 -23.31
N THR A 346 5.03 16.66 -23.28
CA THR A 346 4.33 17.10 -22.06
C THR A 346 2.99 16.39 -22.01
N VAL A 347 2.78 15.60 -20.96
CA VAL A 347 1.57 14.78 -20.78
C VAL A 347 0.66 15.44 -19.75
N PRO A 348 -0.60 15.75 -20.09
CA PRO A 348 -1.54 16.30 -19.13
C PRO A 348 -1.88 15.26 -18.08
N ILE A 349 -1.65 15.60 -16.82
CA ILE A 349 -2.12 14.83 -15.66
C ILE A 349 -3.20 15.62 -14.95
N SER A 350 -4.09 14.93 -14.24
CA SER A 350 -5.10 15.59 -13.41
C SER A 350 -5.03 14.99 -12.03
N HIS A 351 -4.78 15.83 -11.04
CA HIS A 351 -4.93 15.38 -9.66
C HIS A 351 -6.42 15.09 -9.41
N PRO A 352 -6.77 13.96 -8.78
CA PRO A 352 -8.15 13.69 -8.39
C PRO A 352 -8.80 14.84 -7.60
N SER A 353 -8.00 15.64 -6.90
CA SER A 353 -8.40 16.86 -6.19
C SER A 353 -8.64 18.09 -7.08
N GLU A 354 -8.02 18.21 -8.26
CA GLU A 354 -8.21 19.37 -9.15
C GLU A 354 -9.48 19.31 -9.99
N ASN A 355 -9.97 18.09 -10.25
CA ASN A 355 -11.35 17.89 -10.73
C ASN A 355 -12.41 18.38 -9.73
N ALA A 356 -12.00 18.75 -8.51
CA ALA A 356 -12.81 19.45 -7.53
C ALA A 356 -12.52 20.96 -7.53
N THR A 357 -12.70 21.66 -8.66
CA THR A 357 -12.91 23.12 -8.60
C THR A 357 -13.98 23.61 -9.58
N GLN A 358 -14.99 24.27 -9.00
CA GLN A 358 -16.21 24.85 -9.58
C GLN A 358 -17.41 23.93 -9.83
N GLU A 359 -17.66 22.96 -8.95
CA GLU A 359 -19.02 22.88 -8.42
C GLU A 359 -19.05 23.75 -7.16
N ASN A 360 -20.10 24.57 -7.02
CA ASN A 360 -20.25 25.51 -5.92
C ASN A 360 -19.79 24.93 -4.58
N ASP A 361 -19.12 25.79 -3.83
CA ASP A 361 -18.85 25.72 -2.39
C ASP A 361 -20.16 25.49 -1.60
N ASN A 362 -20.70 24.27 -1.70
CA ASN A 362 -21.85 23.69 -1.01
C ASN A 362 -22.04 22.19 -1.32
N SER A 363 -21.02 21.50 -1.84
CA SER A 363 -21.01 20.05 -1.85
C SER A 363 -20.27 19.55 -0.62
N GLU A 364 -20.88 19.78 0.55
CA GLU A 364 -20.82 18.75 1.60
C GLU A 364 -21.06 17.43 0.88
N VAL A 365 -20.18 16.44 1.08
CA VAL A 365 -20.50 15.05 0.74
C VAL A 365 -21.91 14.84 1.25
N PRO A 366 -22.91 14.54 0.40
CA PRO A 366 -24.22 14.22 0.92
C PRO A 366 -24.06 12.82 1.51
N PHE A 367 -23.57 12.76 2.75
CA PHE A 367 -24.38 12.13 3.75
C PHE A 367 -25.71 12.86 3.63
N ALA A 368 -26.61 12.33 2.81
CA ALA A 368 -28.02 12.57 2.98
C ALA A 368 -28.36 11.98 4.36
N VAL A 369 -27.94 12.69 5.41
CA VAL A 369 -28.64 12.68 6.67
C VAL A 369 -29.99 13.21 6.24
N GLU A 370 -30.96 12.33 6.06
CA GLU A 370 -32.35 12.73 6.21
C GLU A 370 -32.43 13.28 7.65
N GLU A 371 -32.10 14.56 7.82
CA GLU A 371 -32.36 15.30 9.03
C GLU A 371 -33.87 15.42 9.08
N THR A 372 -34.50 14.46 9.75
CA THR A 372 -35.90 14.56 10.09
C THR A 372 -36.04 15.76 11.01
N GLU A 373 -36.72 16.82 10.55
CA GLU A 373 -37.06 17.98 11.37
C GLU A 373 -37.64 17.51 12.72
N ILE A 374 -36.99 17.91 13.81
CA ILE A 374 -37.37 17.54 15.17
C ILE A 374 -38.56 18.41 15.56
N ALA A 375 -39.72 17.80 15.71
CA ALA A 375 -40.96 18.40 16.15
C ALA A 375 -41.45 17.64 17.39
N ASN A 376 -40.88 18.01 18.55
CA ASN A 376 -41.24 17.41 19.83
C ASN A 376 -42.68 17.75 20.22
N VAL A 377 -43.47 16.72 20.52
CA VAL A 377 -44.86 16.79 20.95
C VAL A 377 -44.96 16.37 22.43
N GLY A 378 -45.97 16.87 23.15
CA GLY A 378 -46.23 16.46 24.53
C GLY A 378 -46.59 14.96 24.64
N SER A 379 -46.28 14.34 25.78
CA SER A 379 -46.42 12.88 26.00
C SER A 379 -47.84 12.35 25.81
N GLU A 380 -48.87 13.09 26.23
CA GLU A 380 -50.28 12.66 26.08
C GLU A 380 -50.74 12.65 24.61
N GLU A 381 -50.36 13.67 23.84
CA GLU A 381 -50.68 13.78 22.41
C GLU A 381 -49.88 12.74 21.60
N LEU A 382 -48.60 12.55 21.95
CA LEU A 382 -47.73 11.54 21.35
C LEU A 382 -48.26 10.12 21.59
N PHE A 383 -48.73 9.84 22.82
CA PHE A 383 -49.40 8.60 23.16
C PHE A 383 -50.68 8.37 22.35
N SER A 384 -51.54 9.38 22.22
CA SER A 384 -52.79 9.30 21.46
C SER A 384 -52.53 8.98 19.97
N GLN A 385 -51.58 9.70 19.36
CA GLN A 385 -51.22 9.49 17.95
C GLN A 385 -50.58 8.12 17.71
N LEU A 386 -49.60 7.70 18.53
CA LEU A 386 -48.97 6.38 18.40
C LEU A 386 -49.97 5.25 18.66
N SER A 387 -50.83 5.39 19.66
CA SER A 387 -51.84 4.38 19.96
C SER A 387 -52.80 4.17 18.78
N ARG A 388 -53.20 5.26 18.12
CA ARG A 388 -54.04 5.20 16.91
C ARG A 388 -53.34 4.51 15.73
N LEU A 389 -52.05 4.79 15.52
CA LEU A 389 -51.27 4.23 14.40
C LEU A 389 -50.90 2.76 14.63
N LEU A 390 -50.59 2.36 15.87
CA LEU A 390 -50.14 1.02 16.21
C LEU A 390 -51.29 0.03 16.41
N THR A 391 -52.53 0.50 16.58
CA THR A 391 -53.73 -0.34 16.74
C THR A 391 -54.63 -0.37 15.51
N SER A 392 -54.21 0.25 14.39
CA SER A 392 -54.94 0.15 13.12
C SER A 392 -54.82 -1.25 12.50
N GLU A 393 -55.84 -1.70 11.78
CA GLU A 393 -55.90 -3.03 11.14
C GLU A 393 -54.69 -3.30 10.23
N LYS A 394 -54.18 -2.25 9.58
CA LYS A 394 -52.89 -2.25 8.89
C LYS A 394 -52.01 -1.16 9.47
N VAL A 395 -50.96 -1.54 10.19
CA VAL A 395 -50.03 -0.60 10.85
C VAL A 395 -49.20 0.15 9.78
N PRO A 396 -49.32 1.48 9.67
CA PRO A 396 -48.56 2.27 8.70
C PRO A 396 -47.11 2.47 9.20
N LYS A 397 -46.25 1.48 8.94
CA LYS A 397 -44.85 1.44 9.42
C LYS A 397 -44.07 2.75 9.14
N LYS A 398 -44.27 3.35 7.96
CA LYS A 398 -43.60 4.61 7.57
C LYS A 398 -44.05 5.81 8.42
N GLU A 399 -45.33 5.89 8.77
CA GLU A 399 -45.86 6.99 9.59
C GLU A 399 -45.42 6.87 11.04
N VAL A 400 -45.39 5.64 11.58
CA VAL A 400 -44.85 5.35 12.92
C VAL A 400 -43.38 5.75 12.99
N LEU A 401 -42.57 5.34 12.01
CA LEU A 401 -41.15 5.71 11.96
C LEU A 401 -40.95 7.21 11.84
N ARG A 402 -41.76 7.92 11.03
CA ARG A 402 -41.69 9.38 10.90
C ARG A 402 -42.01 10.07 12.22
N LEU A 403 -43.08 9.65 12.91
CA LEU A 403 -43.49 10.22 14.19
C LEU A 403 -42.46 9.96 15.30
N CYS A 404 -41.87 8.77 15.35
CA CYS A 404 -40.81 8.46 16.32
C CYS A 404 -39.50 9.17 15.97
N SER A 405 -39.20 9.39 14.69
CA SER A 405 -37.96 10.10 14.27
C SER A 405 -38.04 11.60 14.54
N SER A 406 -39.23 12.20 14.43
CA SER A 406 -39.46 13.63 14.71
C SER A 406 -39.52 13.98 16.20
N ASN A 407 -39.50 12.99 17.11
CA ASN A 407 -39.55 13.18 18.56
C ASN A 407 -38.31 12.58 19.21
N ASP A 408 -37.47 13.40 19.80
CA ASP A 408 -36.20 13.01 20.44
C ASP A 408 -36.11 13.39 21.94
N ASN A 409 -37.12 14.11 22.46
CA ASN A 409 -37.19 14.45 23.88
C ASN A 409 -37.35 13.18 24.74
N GLU A 410 -36.28 12.83 25.46
CA GLU A 410 -36.19 11.59 26.23
C GLU A 410 -37.27 11.46 27.31
N ASP A 411 -37.62 12.55 27.99
CA ASP A 411 -38.65 12.55 29.05
C ASP A 411 -40.05 12.32 28.46
N SER A 412 -40.38 12.99 27.35
CA SER A 412 -41.65 12.79 26.65
C SER A 412 -41.80 11.36 26.12
N ILE A 413 -40.72 10.78 25.56
CA ILE A 413 -40.70 9.40 25.06
C ILE A 413 -40.92 8.42 26.22
N LYS A 414 -40.17 8.58 27.30
CA LYS A 414 -40.28 7.75 28.51
C LYS A 414 -41.68 7.76 29.09
N ASP A 415 -42.29 8.93 29.22
CA ASP A 415 -43.65 9.05 29.77
C ASP A 415 -44.70 8.49 28.80
N THR A 416 -44.50 8.62 27.49
CA THR A 416 -45.35 7.96 26.47
C THR A 416 -45.30 6.44 26.58
N ILE A 417 -44.10 5.85 26.72
CA ILE A 417 -43.94 4.40 26.90
C ILE A 417 -44.54 3.93 28.23
N ARG A 418 -44.46 4.74 29.29
CA ARG A 418 -45.16 4.43 30.55
C ARG A 418 -46.68 4.42 30.38
N LEU A 419 -47.24 5.33 29.58
CA LEU A 419 -48.67 5.34 29.27
C LEU A 419 -49.10 4.09 28.49
N PHE A 420 -48.22 3.45 27.71
CA PHE A 420 -48.53 2.16 27.06
C PHE A 420 -48.88 1.08 28.09
N SER A 421 -48.17 1.06 29.22
CA SER A 421 -48.42 0.10 30.32
C SER A 421 -49.79 0.25 30.96
N GLN A 422 -50.42 1.42 30.83
CA GLN A 422 -51.73 1.74 31.41
C GLN A 422 -52.88 1.49 30.42
N SER A 423 -52.56 1.20 29.15
CA SER A 423 -53.54 0.98 28.09
C SER A 423 -54.01 -0.47 28.04
N GLU A 424 -55.30 -0.69 27.79
CA GLU A 424 -55.89 -2.03 27.58
C GLU A 424 -55.26 -2.79 26.40
N LYS A 425 -54.68 -2.06 25.44
CA LYS A 425 -54.00 -2.61 24.24
C LYS A 425 -52.47 -2.66 24.36
N CYS A 426 -51.94 -2.68 25.58
CA CYS A 426 -50.49 -2.64 25.84
C CYS A 426 -49.69 -3.65 25.00
N CYS A 427 -50.16 -4.90 24.88
CA CYS A 427 -49.47 -5.94 24.14
C CYS A 427 -49.26 -5.56 22.67
N ASP A 428 -50.33 -5.16 21.97
CA ASP A 428 -50.27 -4.80 20.56
C ASP A 428 -49.40 -3.57 20.31
N LEU A 429 -49.47 -2.58 21.21
CA LEU A 429 -48.67 -1.35 21.13
C LEU A 429 -47.17 -1.64 21.24
N VAL A 430 -46.78 -2.45 22.23
CA VAL A 430 -45.38 -2.80 22.50
C VAL A 430 -44.82 -3.70 21.40
N GLU A 431 -45.56 -4.72 20.97
CA GLU A 431 -45.11 -5.64 19.92
C GLU A 431 -44.89 -4.92 18.59
N ASN A 432 -45.88 -4.13 18.15
CA ASN A 432 -45.80 -3.43 16.87
C ASN A 432 -44.72 -2.34 16.88
N LEU A 433 -44.60 -1.57 17.98
CA LEU A 433 -43.57 -0.54 18.10
C LEU A 433 -42.17 -1.18 18.12
N PHE A 434 -41.97 -2.22 18.93
CA PHE A 434 -40.69 -2.93 18.99
C PHE A 434 -40.31 -3.51 17.64
N GLU A 435 -41.21 -4.20 16.93
CA GLU A 435 -40.91 -4.80 15.64
C GLU A 435 -40.49 -3.75 14.59
N ILE A 436 -41.16 -2.60 14.56
CA ILE A 436 -40.88 -1.53 13.59
C ILE A 436 -39.56 -0.83 13.93
N VAL A 437 -39.35 -0.45 15.19
CA VAL A 437 -38.17 0.30 15.63
C VAL A 437 -36.92 -0.58 15.61
N SER A 438 -36.98 -1.81 16.12
CA SER A 438 -35.83 -2.72 16.14
C SER A 438 -35.31 -3.06 14.74
N LYS A 439 -36.20 -3.32 13.77
CA LYS A 439 -35.81 -3.54 12.37
C LYS A 439 -35.12 -2.33 11.76
N LYS A 440 -35.60 -1.11 12.07
CA LYS A 440 -34.98 0.11 11.52
C LYS A 440 -33.63 0.40 12.18
N VAL A 441 -33.51 0.23 13.50
CA VAL A 441 -32.23 0.41 14.20
C VAL A 441 -31.22 -0.67 13.82
N ALA A 442 -31.64 -1.93 13.67
CA ALA A 442 -30.76 -3.01 13.22
C ALA A 442 -30.21 -2.82 11.79
N SER A 443 -30.93 -2.07 10.94
CA SER A 443 -30.46 -1.73 9.58
C SER A 443 -29.37 -0.66 9.55
N ASP A 444 -29.25 0.15 10.61
CA ASP A 444 -28.27 1.24 10.72
C ASP A 444 -27.91 1.48 12.21
N PRO A 445 -27.14 0.57 12.82
CA PRO A 445 -26.81 0.61 14.25
C PRO A 445 -25.82 1.74 14.60
N SER A 446 -25.09 2.26 13.61
CA SER A 446 -24.06 3.28 13.79
C SER A 446 -24.62 4.70 13.83
N ARG A 447 -25.84 4.93 13.34
CA ARG A 447 -26.48 6.25 13.32
C ARG A 447 -27.12 6.56 14.67
N LYS A 448 -26.64 7.61 15.34
CA LYS A 448 -27.34 8.23 16.48
C LYS A 448 -28.68 8.79 15.97
N SER A 449 -29.75 8.04 16.18
CA SER A 449 -31.10 8.35 15.72
C SER A 449 -32.06 8.45 16.90
N SER A 450 -33.09 9.29 16.81
CA SER A 450 -34.16 9.37 17.82
C SER A 450 -34.78 7.98 18.08
N LEU A 451 -34.86 7.14 17.05
CA LEU A 451 -35.32 5.75 17.14
C LEU A 451 -34.51 4.87 18.12
N SER A 452 -33.24 5.17 18.34
CA SER A 452 -32.42 4.46 19.32
C SER A 452 -32.85 4.79 20.76
N ILE A 453 -33.32 6.02 21.00
CA ILE A 453 -33.90 6.45 22.29
C ILE A 453 -35.23 5.73 22.52
N TRP A 454 -36.07 5.64 21.50
CA TRP A 454 -37.32 4.85 21.55
C TRP A 454 -37.05 3.37 21.85
N LEU A 455 -36.10 2.76 21.15
CA LEU A 455 -35.71 1.36 21.36
C LEU A 455 -35.23 1.12 22.80
N LYS A 456 -34.37 2.00 23.32
CA LYS A 456 -33.87 1.97 24.70
C LYS A 456 -35.02 1.94 25.70
N TRP A 457 -35.98 2.87 25.61
CA TRP A 457 -37.09 2.94 26.57
C TRP A 457 -38.08 1.79 26.44
N VAL A 458 -38.36 1.32 25.23
CA VAL A 458 -39.21 0.13 25.02
C VAL A 458 -38.58 -1.12 25.66
N LEU A 459 -37.28 -1.32 25.46
CA LEU A 459 -36.55 -2.44 26.08
C LEU A 459 -36.45 -2.32 27.60
N LEU A 460 -36.20 -1.11 28.13
CA LEU A 460 -36.13 -0.88 29.58
C LEU A 460 -37.47 -1.07 30.28
N ALA A 461 -38.57 -0.60 29.69
CA ALA A 461 -39.90 -0.68 30.30
C ALA A 461 -40.57 -2.05 30.08
N HIS A 462 -40.39 -2.66 28.91
CA HIS A 462 -41.14 -3.85 28.49
C HIS A 462 -40.28 -5.04 28.04
N GLY A 463 -38.96 -5.01 28.25
CA GLY A 463 -38.04 -6.09 27.85
C GLY A 463 -38.40 -7.46 28.43
N GLY A 464 -38.92 -7.49 29.67
CA GLY A 464 -39.40 -8.72 30.30
C GLY A 464 -40.63 -9.35 29.62
N TYR A 465 -41.47 -8.53 28.98
CA TYR A 465 -42.57 -9.02 28.14
C TYR A 465 -42.06 -9.46 26.77
N ILE A 466 -41.25 -8.62 26.12
CA ILE A 466 -40.66 -8.85 24.78
C ILE A 466 -39.89 -10.18 24.74
N SER A 467 -39.08 -10.47 25.76
CA SER A 467 -38.28 -11.71 25.85
C SER A 467 -39.10 -13.00 25.89
N LYS A 468 -40.39 -12.94 26.24
CA LYS A 468 -41.29 -14.11 26.32
C LYS A 468 -42.11 -14.33 25.05
N GLN A 469 -42.04 -13.42 24.08
CA GLN A 469 -42.82 -13.50 22.84
C GLN A 469 -42.02 -14.17 21.72
N GLU A 470 -42.41 -15.40 21.36
CA GLU A 470 -41.76 -16.16 20.26
C GLU A 470 -41.79 -15.40 18.92
N LYS A 471 -42.84 -14.59 18.68
CA LYS A 471 -42.96 -13.80 17.44
C LYS A 471 -41.86 -12.74 17.26
N LEU A 472 -41.21 -12.32 18.35
CA LEU A 472 -40.21 -11.25 18.34
C LEU A 472 -38.76 -11.77 18.38
N GLU A 473 -38.58 -13.09 18.52
CA GLU A 473 -37.27 -13.73 18.65
C GLU A 473 -36.34 -13.39 17.48
N THR A 474 -36.84 -13.46 16.24
CA THR A 474 -36.05 -13.13 15.04
C THR A 474 -35.62 -11.66 15.01
N SER A 475 -36.50 -10.75 15.44
CA SER A 475 -36.18 -9.31 15.50
C SER A 475 -35.13 -9.02 16.57
N LEU A 476 -35.18 -9.73 17.71
CA LEU A 476 -34.21 -9.62 18.78
C LEU A 476 -32.84 -10.17 18.37
N ALA A 477 -32.80 -11.34 17.72
CA ALA A 477 -31.56 -11.93 17.21
C ALA A 477 -30.90 -11.08 16.11
N SER A 478 -31.71 -10.49 15.22
CA SER A 478 -31.21 -9.56 14.21
C SER A 478 -30.66 -8.28 14.83
N LEU A 479 -31.33 -7.74 15.85
CA LEU A 479 -30.87 -6.54 16.56
C LEU A 479 -29.56 -6.80 17.30
N GLN A 480 -29.43 -7.95 17.99
CA GLN A 480 -28.22 -8.32 18.70
C GLN A 480 -27.02 -8.44 17.75
N THR A 481 -27.16 -9.20 16.67
CA THR A 481 -26.09 -9.39 15.67
C THR A 481 -25.63 -8.03 15.09
N SER A 482 -26.58 -7.18 14.69
CA SER A 482 -26.25 -5.86 14.14
C SER A 482 -25.54 -4.94 15.14
N LEU A 483 -25.92 -4.97 16.42
CA LEU A 483 -25.26 -4.18 17.46
C LEU A 483 -23.86 -4.71 17.78
N ASP A 484 -23.68 -6.04 17.86
CA ASP A 484 -22.38 -6.67 18.08
C ASP A 484 -21.39 -6.35 16.94
N ASP A 485 -21.86 -6.39 15.70
CA ASP A 485 -21.03 -6.03 14.53
C ASP A 485 -20.67 -4.54 14.53
N GLY A 486 -21.59 -3.66 14.94
CA GLY A 486 -21.29 -2.24 15.18
C GLY A 486 -20.24 -2.02 16.27
N MET A 487 -20.32 -2.77 17.38
CA MET A 487 -19.34 -2.70 18.47
C MET A 487 -17.93 -3.16 18.04
N LYS A 488 -17.82 -4.19 17.19
CA LYS A 488 -16.52 -4.63 16.64
C LYS A 488 -15.85 -3.56 15.77
N LEU A 489 -16.64 -2.69 15.14
CA LEU A 489 -16.13 -1.61 14.29
C LEU A 489 -15.72 -0.36 15.08
N MET A 490 -16.23 -0.18 16.31
CA MET A 490 -16.03 1.00 17.14
C MET A 490 -14.55 1.32 17.45
N PRO A 491 -13.67 0.35 17.80
CA PRO A 491 -12.25 0.65 18.03
C PRO A 491 -11.56 1.19 16.77
N LYS A 492 -11.94 0.70 15.58
CA LYS A 492 -11.40 1.17 14.29
C LYS A 492 -11.85 2.60 14.00
N LEU A 493 -13.11 2.93 14.28
CA LEU A 493 -13.63 4.29 14.11
C LEU A 493 -13.00 5.29 15.10
N LEU A 494 -12.77 4.88 16.35
CA LEU A 494 -12.06 5.70 17.34
C LEU A 494 -10.61 5.99 16.93
N ALA A 495 -9.90 4.97 16.42
CA ALA A 495 -8.56 5.17 15.87
C ALA A 495 -8.57 6.13 14.67
N LEU A 496 -9.57 6.01 13.78
CA LEU A 496 -9.74 6.92 12.65
C LEU A 496 -10.05 8.36 13.11
N GLN A 497 -10.94 8.52 14.10
CA GLN A 497 -11.27 9.80 14.71
C GLN A 497 -10.03 10.46 15.32
N GLY A 498 -9.20 9.71 16.04
CA GLY A 498 -7.93 10.21 16.59
C GLY A 498 -6.98 10.71 15.51
N ARG A 499 -6.82 9.94 14.42
CA ARG A 499 -5.99 10.34 13.27
C ARG A 499 -6.54 11.59 12.57
N LEU A 500 -7.85 11.67 12.36
CA LEU A 500 -8.49 12.83 11.73
C LEU A 500 -8.39 14.09 12.60
N GLN A 501 -8.56 13.95 13.92
CA GLN A 501 -8.41 15.05 14.85
C GLN A 501 -6.97 15.57 14.89
N LEU A 502 -5.99 14.66 14.83
CA LEU A 502 -4.58 15.01 14.71
C LEU A 502 -4.30 15.75 13.39
N LEU A 503 -4.76 15.24 12.25
CA LEU A 503 -4.62 15.91 10.96
C LEU A 503 -5.28 17.30 10.94
N LYS A 504 -6.49 17.41 11.51
CA LYS A 504 -7.18 18.69 11.65
C LYS A 504 -6.37 19.67 12.49
N SER A 505 -5.84 19.23 13.64
CA SER A 505 -5.00 20.08 14.50
C SER A 505 -3.72 20.54 13.79
N GLN A 506 -3.09 19.67 12.99
CA GLN A 506 -1.90 20.02 12.21
C GLN A 506 -2.23 21.02 11.10
N ALA A 507 -3.36 20.86 10.42
CA ALA A 507 -3.83 21.81 9.41
C ALA A 507 -4.15 23.18 10.03
N GLU A 508 -4.83 23.21 11.18
CA GLU A 508 -5.10 24.45 11.92
C GLU A 508 -3.81 25.15 12.37
N LEU A 509 -2.79 24.40 12.82
CA LEU A 509 -1.49 24.97 13.18
C LEU A 509 -0.78 25.56 11.97
N ARG A 510 -0.78 24.88 10.82
CA ARG A 510 -0.20 25.41 9.56
C ARG A 510 -0.91 26.68 9.11
N ASN A 511 -2.24 26.71 9.20
CA ASN A 511 -3.02 27.90 8.87
C ASN A 511 -2.72 29.07 9.81
N LYS A 512 -2.59 28.82 11.12
CA LYS A 512 -2.21 29.84 12.11
C LYS A 512 -0.80 30.39 11.91
N ILE A 513 0.17 29.53 11.58
CA ILE A 513 1.54 29.95 11.27
C ILE A 513 1.53 30.80 9.99
N SER A 514 0.87 30.34 8.93
CA SER A 514 0.76 31.08 7.66
C SER A 514 0.09 32.45 7.83
N THR A 515 -0.96 32.54 8.66
CA THR A 515 -1.62 33.82 8.97
C THR A 515 -0.77 34.73 9.86
N GLN A 516 0.02 34.20 10.80
CA GLN A 516 0.97 35.00 11.58
C GLN A 516 2.14 35.53 10.74
N THR A 517 2.67 34.74 9.81
CA THR A 517 3.72 35.19 8.89
C THR A 517 3.22 36.28 7.93
N GLN A 518 1.93 36.28 7.57
CA GLN A 518 1.33 37.36 6.77
C GLN A 518 1.06 38.65 7.55
N GLU A 519 0.91 38.60 8.88
CA GLU A 519 0.72 39.82 9.70
C GLU A 519 2.05 40.53 10.02
N GLU A 520 3.18 39.81 10.03
CA GLU A 520 4.53 40.39 10.26
C GLU A 520 5.16 41.04 9.01
N GLU A 521 4.56 40.90 7.82
CA GLU A 521 5.05 41.54 6.57
C GLU A 521 4.50 42.96 6.33
N SER A 522 3.90 43.60 7.35
CA SER A 522 3.23 44.90 7.22
C SER A 522 3.79 46.04 8.08
N GLU A 523 5.06 46.00 8.47
CA GLU A 523 5.80 47.18 8.97
C GLU A 523 7.04 47.48 8.11
N PRO A 524 7.28 48.74 7.70
CA PRO A 524 8.39 49.09 6.83
C PRO A 524 9.72 49.12 7.59
N GLU A 525 10.76 48.69 6.86
CA GLU A 525 12.18 48.67 7.22
C GLU A 525 12.67 49.93 7.95
N ASP A 526 13.34 49.74 9.10
CA ASP A 526 14.44 50.58 9.56
C ASP A 526 15.58 49.68 10.06
N GLU A 527 16.77 49.91 9.52
CA GLU A 527 18.03 49.18 9.70
C GLU A 527 18.42 48.91 11.15
N TYR A 528 18.84 47.68 11.49
CA TYR A 528 20.03 47.42 12.30
C TYR A 528 20.62 46.04 11.97
N GLU A 529 21.83 46.06 11.41
CA GLU A 529 22.76 44.92 11.42
C GLU A 529 23.04 44.49 12.88
N THR A 530 22.80 43.21 13.19
CA THR A 530 23.58 42.31 14.09
C THR A 530 22.63 41.29 14.73
N PHE A 531 22.40 40.15 14.06
CA PHE A 531 22.33 38.84 14.73
C PHE A 531 22.38 37.69 13.71
N ASN A 532 23.50 37.56 13.00
CA ASN A 532 23.73 36.48 12.06
C ASN A 532 24.35 35.24 12.73
N GLU A 533 23.82 34.79 13.88
CA GLU A 533 24.38 33.65 14.62
C GLU A 533 23.36 32.71 15.31
N THR A 534 22.10 32.63 14.89
CA THR A 534 21.18 31.59 15.44
C THR A 534 20.24 30.92 14.44
N PHE A 535 20.40 31.14 13.13
CA PHE A 535 19.49 30.55 12.13
C PHE A 535 19.92 29.16 11.61
N ASN A 536 20.99 28.58 12.14
CA ASN A 536 21.44 27.22 11.80
C ASN A 536 20.97 26.12 12.76
N ASN A 537 19.88 26.33 13.50
CA ASN A 537 19.34 25.29 14.41
C ASN A 537 17.87 24.91 14.19
N THR A 538 17.22 25.37 13.12
CA THR A 538 15.80 25.01 12.86
C THR A 538 15.62 23.81 11.93
N THR A 539 16.70 23.23 11.40
CA THR A 539 16.66 21.92 10.71
C THR A 539 16.73 20.72 11.66
N ASN A 540 16.55 20.93 12.97
CA ASN A 540 16.64 19.86 13.97
C ASN A 540 15.47 19.80 14.97
N ILE A 541 14.28 20.26 14.56
CA ILE A 541 13.06 20.14 15.37
C ILE A 541 12.27 18.85 15.04
N GLU A 542 12.66 18.08 14.02
CA GLU A 542 12.11 16.73 13.80
C GLU A 542 12.74 15.65 14.69
N GLU A 543 13.80 15.99 15.47
CA GLU A 543 14.50 15.03 16.34
C GLU A 543 14.36 15.31 17.85
N SER A 544 13.53 16.28 18.26
CA SER A 544 13.29 16.58 19.69
C SER A 544 11.81 16.72 20.02
N VAL A 545 11.06 15.65 19.76
CA VAL A 545 9.88 15.35 20.58
C VAL A 545 10.30 14.26 21.55
N VAL A 546 10.87 14.68 22.67
CA VAL A 546 11.05 13.79 23.83
C VAL A 546 9.65 13.39 24.29
N TYR A 547 9.30 12.12 24.03
CA TYR A 547 8.16 11.49 24.66
C TYR A 547 8.43 11.48 26.17
N ALA A 548 7.80 12.41 26.88
CA ALA A 548 7.57 12.23 28.30
C ALA A 548 6.61 11.05 28.42
N ASN A 549 7.17 9.85 28.58
CA ASN A 549 6.45 8.73 29.16
C ASN A 549 5.88 9.23 30.49
N GLY A 550 4.59 9.50 30.52
CA GLY A 550 3.80 9.46 31.75
C GLY A 550 3.63 8.00 32.12
N GLU A 551 4.73 7.38 32.54
CA GLU A 551 4.71 6.15 33.32
C GLU A 551 4.02 6.54 34.63
N ASN A 552 2.77 6.11 34.79
CA ASN A 552 2.05 6.26 36.03
C ASN A 552 2.64 5.21 36.98
N ASP A 553 3.52 5.66 37.87
CA ASP A 553 3.91 4.97 39.09
C ASP A 553 2.63 4.60 39.87
N ASP A 554 2.19 3.36 39.77
CA ASP A 554 1.35 2.71 40.79
C ASP A 554 2.20 1.65 41.51
N ASP A 555 3.30 2.11 42.11
CA ASP A 555 3.94 1.44 43.25
C ASP A 555 3.00 1.57 44.46
N PHE A 556 2.05 0.64 44.57
CA PHE A 556 1.26 0.45 45.77
C PHE A 556 1.92 -0.60 46.64
N ASP A 557 2.79 -0.18 47.56
CA ASP A 557 3.24 -1.02 48.65
C ASP A 557 3.00 -0.38 50.02
N SER A 558 2.58 -1.25 50.95
CA SER A 558 2.42 -1.11 52.41
C SER A 558 1.14 -0.50 52.99
N ILE A 559 0.25 -1.38 53.49
CA ILE A 559 -0.18 -1.32 54.90
C ILE A 559 -0.13 -2.73 55.51
N GLU A 560 0.68 -2.84 56.56
CA GLU A 560 0.84 -3.98 57.47
C GLU A 560 -0.47 -4.41 58.17
N GLN A 561 -0.62 -5.71 58.48
CA GLN A 561 -0.82 -6.17 59.87
C GLN A 561 -0.79 -7.70 60.03
N LYS A 562 0.18 -8.13 60.87
CA LYS A 562 0.11 -9.09 62.00
C LYS A 562 -0.41 -10.51 61.79
N ASP A 563 0.49 -11.48 61.90
CA ASP A 563 0.70 -12.40 63.05
C ASP A 563 0.23 -13.79 62.56
N GLU A 564 0.87 -14.95 62.72
CA GLU A 564 1.49 -15.52 63.91
C GLU A 564 2.14 -16.88 63.51
N ASN A 565 3.17 -17.30 64.25
CA ASN A 565 3.67 -18.68 64.44
C ASN A 565 4.45 -19.43 63.35
N GLY A 566 5.78 -19.43 63.55
CA GLY A 566 6.44 -20.63 64.10
C GLY A 566 7.20 -21.53 63.10
N PRO A 567 8.28 -22.22 63.55
CA PRO A 567 9.46 -22.40 62.71
C PRO A 567 9.78 -23.87 62.37
N VAL A 568 10.79 -24.01 61.49
CA VAL A 568 11.85 -25.04 61.41
C VAL A 568 11.78 -26.01 60.20
N PRO A 569 12.94 -26.31 59.57
CA PRO A 569 13.09 -26.90 58.24
C PRO A 569 13.44 -28.39 58.28
N GLU A 570 13.47 -29.07 57.13
CA GLU A 570 14.65 -29.79 56.61
C GLU A 570 14.32 -30.69 55.40
N GLU A 571 15.29 -30.74 54.49
CA GLU A 571 15.70 -31.86 53.63
C GLU A 571 14.73 -32.49 52.62
N ALA A 572 14.98 -32.22 51.33
CA ALA A 572 15.59 -33.17 50.38
C ALA A 572 15.78 -32.53 48.99
#